data_AF-A0AAV5TT37-F1
#
_entry.id   AF-A0AAV5TT37-F1
#
_cell.length_a   1.000
_cell.length_b   1.000
_cell.length_c   1.000
_cell.angle_alpha   90.00
_cell.angle_beta   90.00
_cell.angle_gamma   90.00
#
_symmetry.space_group_name_H-M   'P 1'
#
loop_
_entity.id
_entity.type
_entity.pdbx_description
1 polymer ?
#
loop_
_entity_poly.entity_id
_entity_poly.type
_entity_poly.pdbx_seq_one_letter_code
_entity_poly.pdbx_strand_id
1 'polypeptide(L)'
;AMLGHLSQCIGRRIEHTVFISDYGTQSDFEALSELLGTTQFGELRITIARLSDEVADQLLSEIERHNVLKLTLLVREVTCSNPASMLIKLSSHVQSLHIDQPHLCGKQQKKKQQRKKNNNLCRF
;
A
#
# COMPACT_ATOMS: atom_id res chain seq x y z
N ALA A 1 5.87 -1.62 -26.33
CA ALA A 1 5.92 -2.69 -27.34
C ALA A 1 6.12 -4.11 -26.75
N MET A 2 6.96 -4.31 -25.72
CA MET A 2 7.15 -5.64 -25.11
C MET A 2 6.02 -6.04 -24.13
N LEU A 3 5.45 -5.07 -23.43
CA LEU A 3 4.37 -5.28 -22.44
C LEU A 3 3.05 -5.77 -23.06
N GLY A 4 2.72 -5.33 -24.27
CA GLY A 4 1.50 -5.75 -24.98
C GLY A 4 1.51 -7.22 -25.43
N HIS A 5 2.70 -7.83 -25.58
CA HIS A 5 2.79 -9.27 -25.86
C HIS A 5 2.64 -10.12 -24.59
N LEU A 6 3.07 -9.59 -23.44
CA LEU A 6 2.88 -10.27 -22.15
C LEU A 6 1.39 -10.40 -21.81
N SER A 7 0.57 -9.36 -22.07
CA SER A 7 -0.88 -9.44 -21.80
C SER A 7 -1.59 -10.53 -22.61
N GLN A 8 -1.14 -10.81 -23.84
CA GLN A 8 -1.68 -11.89 -24.66
C GLN A 8 -1.31 -13.29 -24.14
N CYS A 9 -0.17 -13.42 -23.46
CA CYS A 9 0.31 -14.71 -22.95
C CYS A 9 -0.23 -15.07 -21.56
N ILE A 10 -0.58 -14.08 -20.72
CA ILE A 10 -0.95 -14.31 -19.32
C ILE A 10 -2.42 -14.78 -19.16
N GLY A 11 -3.24 -14.65 -20.20
CA GLY A 11 -4.66 -15.00 -20.16
C GLY A 11 -5.53 -13.90 -19.51
N ARG A 12 -6.86 -14.01 -19.65
CA ARG A 12 -7.81 -12.94 -19.27
C ARG A 12 -8.09 -12.83 -17.76
N ARG A 13 -7.66 -13.82 -16.98
CA ARG A 13 -7.92 -13.91 -15.54
C ARG A 13 -6.61 -14.21 -14.83
N ILE A 14 -6.09 -13.20 -14.15
CA ILE A 14 -5.01 -13.37 -13.19
C ILE A 14 -5.66 -13.43 -11.82
N GLU A 15 -5.70 -14.63 -11.21
CA GLU A 15 -6.28 -14.82 -9.88
C GLU A 15 -5.46 -14.12 -8.80
N HIS A 16 -4.14 -14.07 -8.98
CA HIS A 16 -3.21 -13.45 -8.05
C HIS A 16 -2.20 -12.60 -8.80
N THR A 17 -2.23 -11.29 -8.55
CA THR A 17 -1.21 -10.37 -9.10
C THR A 17 -0.50 -9.71 -7.95
N VAL A 18 0.81 -9.83 -7.97
CA VAL A 18 1.71 -9.19 -7.03
C VAL A 18 2.67 -8.32 -7.82
N PHE A 19 3.09 -7.22 -7.19
CA PHE A 19 4.18 -6.28 -7.51
C PHE A 19 3.73 -5.00 -8.22
N ILE A 20 4.02 -3.84 -7.60
CA ILE A 20 5.21 -3.01 -7.88
C ILE A 20 5.68 -2.31 -6.59
N SER A 21 7.00 -2.16 -6.48
CA SER A 21 7.81 -1.59 -5.40
C SER A 21 8.05 -0.09 -5.56
N ASP A 22 7.96 0.66 -4.44
CA ASP A 22 8.37 2.07 -4.28
C ASP A 22 7.90 3.01 -5.40
N TYR A 23 6.57 3.17 -5.54
CA TYR A 23 6.01 4.27 -6.31
C TYR A 23 6.49 5.62 -5.76
N GLY A 24 7.27 6.32 -6.58
CA GLY A 24 7.66 7.71 -6.37
C GLY A 24 7.18 8.65 -7.47
N THR A 25 6.76 8.12 -8.63
CA THR A 25 6.50 8.88 -9.85
C THR A 25 5.25 8.41 -10.62
N GLN A 26 4.50 9.36 -11.18
CA GLN A 26 3.25 9.13 -11.94
C GLN A 26 3.42 8.20 -13.16
N SER A 27 4.60 8.19 -13.78
CA SER A 27 4.92 7.35 -14.94
C SER A 27 4.90 5.85 -14.65
N ASP A 28 5.28 5.46 -13.44
CA ASP A 28 5.29 4.05 -13.03
C ASP A 28 3.86 3.52 -12.90
N PHE A 29 2.96 4.43 -12.49
CA PHE A 29 1.55 4.15 -12.34
C PHE A 29 0.86 4.04 -13.71
N GLU A 30 1.18 4.91 -14.67
CA GLU A 30 0.66 4.80 -16.04
C GLU A 30 1.10 3.50 -16.76
N ALA A 31 2.35 3.07 -16.56
CA ALA A 31 2.83 1.80 -17.11
C ALA A 31 2.11 0.59 -16.50
N LEU A 32 1.83 0.65 -15.19
CA LEU A 32 0.96 -0.32 -14.52
C LEU A 32 -0.44 -0.26 -15.14
N SER A 33 -1.01 0.93 -15.28
CA SER A 33 -2.34 1.14 -15.84
C SER A 33 -2.50 0.55 -17.25
N GLU A 34 -1.48 0.68 -18.10
CA GLU A 34 -1.46 0.13 -19.46
C GLU A 34 -1.39 -1.42 -19.42
N LEU A 35 -0.59 -1.99 -18.52
CA LEU A 35 -0.48 -3.43 -18.33
C LEU A 35 -1.78 -4.03 -17.79
N LEU A 36 -2.41 -3.37 -16.81
CA LEU A 36 -3.62 -3.83 -16.15
C LEU A 36 -4.87 -3.66 -17.03
N GLY A 37 -4.87 -2.74 -18.01
CA GLY A 37 -6.02 -2.38 -18.85
C GLY A 37 -6.69 -3.50 -19.65
N THR A 38 -6.09 -4.70 -19.70
CA THR A 38 -6.62 -5.84 -20.45
C THR A 38 -6.98 -7.04 -19.57
N THR A 39 -6.82 -6.95 -18.25
CA THR A 39 -6.92 -8.12 -17.36
C THR A 39 -7.75 -7.81 -16.12
N GLN A 40 -8.65 -8.73 -15.75
CA GLN A 40 -9.40 -8.63 -14.50
C GLN A 40 -8.62 -9.27 -13.37
N PHE A 41 -8.52 -8.56 -12.25
CA PHE A 41 -7.74 -8.96 -11.08
C PHE A 41 -8.62 -9.33 -9.90
N GLY A 42 -8.48 -10.57 -9.42
CA GLY A 42 -9.16 -11.00 -8.19
C GLY A 42 -8.56 -10.39 -6.93
N GLU A 43 -7.24 -10.15 -6.93
CA GLU A 43 -6.51 -9.59 -5.81
C GLU A 43 -5.36 -8.70 -6.30
N LEU A 44 -5.24 -7.52 -5.68
CA LEU A 44 -4.21 -6.52 -5.93
C LEU A 44 -3.38 -6.32 -4.66
N ARG A 45 -2.07 -6.53 -4.75
CA ARG A 45 -1.12 -6.25 -3.66
C ARG A 45 -0.15 -5.14 -4.04
N ILE A 46 -0.21 -4.02 -3.34
CA ILE A 46 0.61 -2.83 -3.63
C ILE A 46 1.45 -2.46 -2.41
N THR A 47 2.72 -2.10 -2.66
CA THR A 47 3.59 -1.51 -1.65
C THR A 47 3.88 -0.04 -1.98
N ILE A 48 3.53 0.86 -1.07
CA ILE A 48 3.67 2.31 -1.22
C ILE A 48 4.59 2.84 -0.11
N ALA A 49 5.69 3.50 -0.49
CA ALA A 49 6.54 4.18 0.49
C ALA A 49 5.78 5.29 1.20
N ARG A 50 5.17 6.20 0.43
CA ARG A 50 4.44 7.34 0.96
C ARG A 50 3.10 7.50 0.27
N LEU A 51 2.03 7.38 1.04
CA LEU A 51 0.66 7.57 0.57
C LEU A 51 0.29 9.05 0.75
N SER A 52 0.43 9.85 -0.33
CA SER A 52 -0.10 11.22 -0.41
C SER A 52 -1.52 11.23 -1.00
N ASP A 53 -2.16 12.40 -0.99
CA ASP A 53 -3.50 12.55 -1.57
C ASP A 53 -3.50 12.24 -3.09
N GLU A 54 -2.47 12.65 -3.82
CA GLU A 54 -2.35 12.36 -5.26
C GLU A 54 -2.22 10.86 -5.53
N VAL A 55 -1.40 10.16 -4.74
CA VAL A 55 -1.22 8.70 -4.86
C VAL A 55 -2.49 7.96 -4.47
N ALA A 56 -3.22 8.45 -3.46
CA ALA A 56 -4.48 7.87 -3.04
C ALA A 56 -5.58 7.99 -4.12
N ASP A 57 -5.71 9.16 -4.75
CA ASP A 57 -6.69 9.38 -5.82
C ASP A 57 -6.37 8.53 -7.06
N GLN A 58 -5.09 8.38 -7.39
CA GLN A 58 -4.62 7.48 -8.44
C GLN A 58 -4.93 6.01 -8.12
N LEU A 59 -4.61 5.56 -6.90
CA LEU A 59 -4.92 4.21 -6.44
C LEU A 59 -6.42 3.89 -6.56
N LEU A 60 -7.27 4.82 -6.14
CA LEU A 60 -8.72 4.68 -6.22
C LEU A 60 -9.18 4.54 -7.68
N SER A 61 -8.67 5.39 -8.57
CA SER A 61 -9.02 5.37 -10.00
C SER A 61 -8.70 4.01 -10.65
N GLU A 62 -7.60 3.37 -10.26
CA GLU A 62 -7.23 2.05 -10.78
C GLU A 62 -8.10 0.92 -10.22
N ILE A 63 -8.42 0.99 -8.93
CA ILE A 63 -9.31 0.02 -8.28
C ILE A 63 -10.68 0.03 -8.97
N GLU A 64 -11.22 1.22 -9.23
CA GLU A 64 -12.47 1.42 -9.97
C GLU A 64 -12.36 0.89 -11.40
N ARG A 65 -11.29 1.27 -12.13
CA ARG A 65 -11.10 0.89 -13.53
C ARG A 65 -11.00 -0.62 -13.74
N HIS A 66 -10.37 -1.34 -12.82
CA HIS A 66 -10.13 -2.79 -12.94
C HIS A 66 -11.10 -3.67 -12.15
N ASN A 67 -12.06 -3.08 -11.43
CA ASN A 67 -12.99 -3.80 -10.55
C ASN A 67 -12.28 -4.75 -9.57
N VAL A 68 -11.24 -4.24 -8.89
CA VAL A 68 -10.42 -5.02 -7.97
C VAL A 68 -11.29 -5.53 -6.80
N LEU A 69 -11.34 -6.85 -6.60
CA LEU A 69 -12.17 -7.43 -5.54
C LEU A 69 -11.48 -7.43 -4.17
N LYS A 70 -10.16 -7.62 -4.15
CA LYS A 70 -9.37 -7.67 -2.91
C LYS A 70 -8.15 -6.77 -3.03
N LEU A 71 -7.94 -5.89 -2.06
CA LEU A 71 -6.78 -5.01 -1.99
C LEU A 71 -5.94 -5.33 -0.75
N THR A 72 -4.65 -5.56 -0.94
CA THR A 72 -3.64 -5.58 0.12
C THR A 72 -2.72 -4.38 -0.06
N LEU A 73 -2.72 -3.47 0.90
CA LEU A 73 -1.95 -2.24 0.87
C LEU A 73 -0.85 -2.27 1.92
N LEU A 74 0.41 -2.31 1.49
CA LEU A 74 1.58 -2.16 2.36
C LEU A 74 2.04 -0.70 2.32
N VAL A 75 1.93 0.05 3.42
CA VAL A 75 2.29 1.47 3.45
C VAL A 75 3.36 1.76 4.50
N ARG A 76 4.45 2.44 4.13
CA ARG A 76 5.48 2.86 5.11
C ARG A 76 5.14 4.18 5.79
N GLU A 77 4.66 5.17 5.03
CA GLU A 77 4.34 6.52 5.50
C GLU A 77 2.99 6.98 4.92
N VAL A 78 2.14 7.61 5.75
CA VAL A 78 0.87 8.19 5.30
C VAL A 78 0.93 9.70 5.51
N THR A 79 0.85 10.46 4.41
CA THR A 79 0.87 11.92 4.42
C THR A 79 -0.41 12.53 3.85
N CYS A 80 -1.44 11.71 3.58
CA CYS A 80 -2.77 12.18 3.17
C CYS A 80 -3.34 13.18 4.17
N SER A 81 -4.05 14.19 3.66
CA SER A 81 -4.75 15.17 4.49
C SER A 81 -5.89 14.54 5.29
N ASN A 82 -6.60 13.57 4.71
CA ASN A 82 -7.69 12.84 5.36
C ASN A 82 -7.60 11.32 5.12
N PRO A 83 -6.74 10.60 5.86
CA PRO A 83 -6.54 9.16 5.64
C PRO A 83 -7.80 8.34 5.93
N ALA A 84 -8.65 8.76 6.88
CA ALA A 84 -9.88 8.04 7.20
C ALA A 84 -10.88 8.06 6.04
N SER A 85 -11.08 9.22 5.42
CA SER A 85 -11.95 9.34 4.24
C SER A 85 -11.44 8.50 3.07
N MET A 86 -10.13 8.51 2.83
CA MET A 86 -9.49 7.69 1.80
C MET A 86 -9.72 6.20 2.04
N LEU A 87 -9.54 5.70 3.28
CA LEU A 87 -9.80 4.30 3.60
C LEU A 87 -11.27 3.91 3.41
N ILE A 88 -12.21 4.79 3.75
CA ILE A 88 -13.64 4.56 3.50
C ILE A 88 -13.88 4.41 2.00
N LYS A 89 -13.35 5.32 1.17
CA LYS A 89 -13.46 5.23 -0.29
C LYS A 89 -12.83 3.95 -0.83
N LEU A 90 -11.66 3.54 -0.35
CA LEU A 90 -11.07 2.26 -0.77
C LEU A 90 -11.98 1.08 -0.40
N SER A 91 -12.47 1.05 0.84
CA SER A 91 -13.31 -0.04 1.35
C SER A 91 -14.66 -0.15 0.64
N SER A 92 -15.17 0.93 0.04
CA SER A 92 -16.43 0.88 -0.71
C SER A 92 -16.28 0.27 -2.10
N HIS A 93 -15.06 0.20 -2.64
CA HIS A 93 -14.78 -0.29 -4.00
C HIS A 93 -14.23 -1.71 -4.05
N VAL A 94 -13.81 -2.25 -2.90
CA VAL A 94 -13.27 -3.61 -2.79
C VAL A 94 -14.10 -4.43 -1.82
N GLN A 95 -14.19 -5.74 -2.05
CA GLN A 95 -14.86 -6.66 -1.13
C GLN A 95 -14.01 -6.95 0.11
N SER A 96 -12.68 -6.91 -0.05
CA SER A 96 -11.74 -7.16 1.04
C SER A 96 -10.60 -6.16 0.98
N LEU A 97 -10.36 -5.49 2.11
CA LEU A 97 -9.25 -4.56 2.29
C LEU A 97 -8.34 -5.07 3.41
N HIS A 98 -7.09 -5.33 3.09
CA HIS A 98 -6.03 -5.62 4.04
C HIS A 98 -5.00 -4.50 4.00
N ILE A 99 -4.61 -4.00 5.17
CA ILE A 99 -3.60 -2.94 5.29
C ILE A 99 -2.52 -3.45 6.21
N ASP A 100 -1.28 -3.43 5.71
CA ASP A 100 -0.10 -3.70 6.50
C ASP A 100 0.76 -2.43 6.55
N GLN A 101 1.11 -2.04 7.76
CA GLN A 101 2.01 -0.91 8.02
C GLN A 101 3.20 -1.45 8.79
N PRO A 102 4.28 -1.85 8.08
CA PRO A 102 5.51 -2.30 8.74
C PRO A 102 6.01 -1.14 9.58
N HIS A 103 5.91 -1.32 10.90
CA HIS A 103 5.89 -0.24 11.87
C HIS A 103 7.02 0.78 11.69
N LEU A 104 6.67 2.05 11.94
CA LEU A 104 7.50 3.03 12.63
C LEU A 104 7.96 2.44 13.98
N CYS A 105 8.92 1.49 13.96
CA CYS A 105 9.57 1.00 15.16
C CYS A 105 10.54 2.08 15.66
N GLY A 106 9.96 3.16 16.18
CA GLY A 106 10.66 4.39 16.56
C GLY A 106 10.26 4.84 17.95
N LYS A 107 10.88 4.23 18.97
CA LYS A 107 11.18 4.85 20.28
C LYS A 107 10.02 5.04 21.29
N GLN A 108 9.38 3.97 21.77
CA GLN A 108 8.69 3.98 23.09
C GLN A 108 9.13 2.87 24.07
N GLN A 109 10.33 2.29 23.92
CA GLN A 109 10.88 1.33 24.89
C GLN A 109 12.28 1.68 25.45
N LYS A 110 12.64 2.97 25.53
CA LYS A 110 13.84 3.43 26.27
C LYS A 110 13.55 4.40 27.43
N LYS A 111 12.41 4.28 28.11
CA LYS A 111 12.16 5.00 29.39
C LYS A 111 11.84 4.13 30.61
N LYS A 112 11.73 2.79 30.48
CA LYS A 112 11.51 1.90 31.64
C LYS A 112 12.77 1.28 32.25
N GLN A 113 13.94 1.34 31.61
CA GLN A 113 15.19 0.85 32.22
C GLN A 113 16.01 1.93 32.96
N GLN A 114 15.76 3.22 32.75
CA GLN A 114 16.49 4.28 33.46
C GLN A 114 15.89 4.63 34.83
N ARG A 115 14.64 4.23 35.12
CA ARG A 115 14.07 4.32 36.48
C ARG A 115 14.56 3.22 37.43
N LYS A 116 15.09 2.09 36.93
CA LYS A 116 15.69 1.06 37.81
C LYS A 116 17.15 1.32 38.17
N LYS A 117 17.89 2.15 37.42
CA LYS A 117 19.28 2.52 37.77
C LYS A 117 19.38 3.71 38.75
N ASN A 118 18.38 4.58 38.83
CA ASN A 118 18.40 5.71 39.77
C ASN A 118 17.87 5.41 41.17
N ASN A 119 17.30 4.22 41.44
CA ASN A 119 16.90 3.83 42.80
C ASN A 119 17.98 3.07 43.58
N ASN A 120 19.14 2.79 42.97
CA ASN A 120 20.27 2.15 43.65
C ASN A 120 21.43 3.12 43.96
N LEU A 121 21.21 4.43 43.85
CA LEU A 121 22.21 5.45 44.18
C LEU A 121 21.80 6.34 45.37
N CYS A 122 20.99 5.81 46.28
CA CYS A 122 20.71 6.38 47.60
C CYS A 122 20.73 5.26 48.66
N ARG A 123 21.86 4.58 48.79
CA ARG A 123 22.22 3.82 50.00
C ARG A 123 23.72 3.97 50.23
N PHE A 124 24.09 5.07 50.85
CA PHE A 124 25.24 5.19 51.74
C PHE A 124 24.74 5.89 53.00
#